data_AF-A0A6S9WK05-F1
#
_entry.id   AF-A0A6S9WK05-F1
#
_cell.length_a   1.000
_cell.length_b   1.000
_cell.length_c   1.000
_cell.angle_alpha   90.00
_cell.angle_beta   90.00
_cell.angle_gamma   90.00
#
_symmetry.space_group_name_H-M   'P 1'
#
loop_
_entity.id
_entity.type
_entity.pdbx_description
1 polymer ?
#
loop_
_entity_poly.entity_id
_entity_poly.type
_entity_poly.pdbx_seq_one_letter_code
_entity_poly.pdbx_strand_id
1 'polypeptide(L)'
;IAWRDSNAMLEMGRVLIVGAGATAAVAARRLRREGVSAERIVVWEALASVGGRFRSEMSSKDGGLTDTGAQYLTRVAACAVGEQGSAGDDMHEDIYKELQQVGLLRKMSGNIQGTRAADGDGESYICEEGMQALVEYMLTEAGVQVCCLRRLLQLKLVEDEVSVGFRTWEASFDGASERFGAVVLTQPVPQMLPLFSTGEASELLDRSGFRGKLRNVQFSSRYAMSLFFDEGDKARLDELLPFVGKYVGKDEEDG
;
A
#
# COMPACT_ATOMS: atom_id res chain seq x y z
N ILE A 1 28.62 9.41 -28.61
CA ILE A 1 29.19 9.32 -27.25
C ILE A 1 28.27 10.06 -26.27
N ALA A 2 28.00 11.36 -26.42
CA ALA A 2 27.08 12.13 -25.56
C ALA A 2 25.62 11.59 -25.39
N TRP A 3 25.05 10.95 -26.40
CA TRP A 3 23.67 10.42 -26.34
C TRP A 3 23.53 9.17 -25.44
N ARG A 4 24.60 8.38 -25.28
CA ARG A 4 24.60 7.17 -24.43
C ARG A 4 24.85 7.51 -22.95
N ASP A 5 25.69 8.50 -22.67
CA ASP A 5 25.90 9.04 -21.31
C ASP A 5 24.62 9.67 -20.75
N SER A 6 23.80 10.27 -21.62
CA SER A 6 22.50 10.83 -21.25
C SER A 6 21.51 9.75 -20.81
N ASN A 7 21.47 8.60 -21.49
CA ASN A 7 20.59 7.49 -21.08
C ASN A 7 21.00 6.88 -19.74
N ALA A 8 22.29 6.67 -19.50
CA ALA A 8 22.76 6.15 -18.21
C ALA A 8 22.40 7.11 -17.05
N MET A 9 22.58 8.43 -17.24
CA MET A 9 22.14 9.43 -16.25
C MET A 9 20.62 9.48 -16.07
N LEU A 10 19.85 9.24 -17.13
CA LEU A 10 18.39 9.15 -17.06
C LEU A 10 17.95 7.91 -16.26
N GLU A 11 18.55 6.74 -16.50
CA GLU A 11 18.25 5.51 -15.76
C GLU A 11 18.67 5.59 -14.27
N MET A 12 19.82 6.22 -13.98
CA MET A 12 20.26 6.49 -12.61
C MET A 12 19.30 7.39 -11.82
N GLY A 13 18.57 8.26 -12.52
CA GLY A 13 17.57 9.13 -11.91
C GLY A 13 16.23 8.43 -11.62
N ARG A 14 16.00 7.21 -12.14
CA ARG A 14 14.72 6.52 -12.02
C ARG A 14 14.63 5.68 -10.74
N VAL A 15 13.45 5.69 -10.14
CA VAL A 15 13.11 4.93 -8.94
C VAL A 15 11.95 4.01 -9.26
N LEU A 16 12.13 2.71 -9.02
CA LEU A 16 11.05 1.72 -9.07
C LEU A 16 10.43 1.57 -7.69
N ILE A 17 9.10 1.64 -7.60
CA ILE A 17 8.33 1.22 -6.43
C ILE A 17 7.54 -0.04 -6.80
N VAL A 18 7.64 -1.09 -5.98
CA VAL A 18 7.01 -2.39 -6.27
C VAL A 18 5.84 -2.63 -5.33
N GLY A 19 4.66 -2.84 -5.91
CA GLY A 19 3.35 -2.80 -5.28
C GLY A 19 2.72 -1.40 -5.39
N ALA A 20 1.41 -1.31 -5.59
CA ALA A 20 0.62 -0.08 -5.62
C ALA A 20 -0.42 -0.06 -4.49
N GLY A 21 0.00 -0.42 -3.27
CA GLY A 21 -0.80 -0.28 -2.05
C GLY A 21 -0.55 1.06 -1.33
N ALA A 22 -1.17 1.24 -0.16
CA ALA A 22 -1.04 2.46 0.65
C ALA A 22 0.42 2.88 0.91
N THR A 23 1.30 1.93 1.25
CA THR A 23 2.74 2.21 1.47
C THR A 23 3.43 2.78 0.23
N ALA A 24 3.12 2.24 -0.96
CA ALA A 24 3.69 2.72 -2.21
C ALA A 24 3.18 4.11 -2.57
N ALA A 25 1.90 4.38 -2.34
CA ALA A 25 1.30 5.69 -2.58
C ALA A 25 1.95 6.77 -1.69
N VAL A 26 2.11 6.50 -0.40
CA VAL A 26 2.82 7.40 0.52
C VAL A 26 4.29 7.58 0.12
N ALA A 27 4.98 6.49 -0.25
CA ALA A 27 6.37 6.56 -0.71
C ALA A 27 6.53 7.43 -1.97
N ALA A 28 5.63 7.26 -2.96
CA ALA A 28 5.62 8.06 -4.17
C ALA A 28 5.42 9.56 -3.85
N ARG A 29 4.42 9.90 -3.02
CA ARG A 29 4.19 11.27 -2.57
C ARG A 29 5.40 11.85 -1.84
N ARG A 30 6.04 11.07 -0.96
CA ARG A 30 7.23 11.54 -0.24
C ARG A 30 8.39 11.82 -1.20
N LEU A 31 8.67 10.92 -2.14
CA LEU A 31 9.71 11.14 -3.15
C LEU A 31 9.44 12.40 -3.98
N ARG A 32 8.18 12.65 -4.36
CA ARG A 32 7.77 13.90 -5.03
C ARG A 32 8.06 15.14 -4.19
N ARG A 33 7.72 15.11 -2.90
CA ARG A 33 7.98 16.21 -1.94
C ARG A 33 9.47 16.45 -1.71
N GLU A 34 10.30 15.41 -1.82
CA GLU A 34 11.77 15.50 -1.77
C GLU A 34 12.40 15.94 -3.11
N GLY A 35 11.61 16.26 -4.13
CA GLY A 35 12.08 16.84 -5.39
C GLY A 35 12.38 15.83 -6.50
N VAL A 36 12.07 14.54 -6.33
CA VAL A 36 12.17 13.57 -7.43
C VAL A 36 11.05 13.84 -8.43
N SER A 37 11.39 14.08 -9.71
CA SER A 37 10.39 14.29 -10.76
C SER A 37 9.45 13.10 -10.94
N ALA A 38 8.18 13.36 -11.25
CA ALA A 38 7.16 12.32 -11.36
C ALA A 38 7.49 11.29 -12.47
N GLU A 39 8.01 11.77 -13.60
CA GLU A 39 8.47 10.95 -14.73
C GLU A 39 9.63 10.00 -14.39
N ARG A 40 10.29 10.21 -13.25
CA ARG A 40 11.36 9.34 -12.75
C ARG A 40 10.87 8.29 -11.76
N ILE A 41 9.64 8.38 -11.27
CA ILE A 41 9.07 7.43 -10.32
C ILE A 41 8.11 6.53 -11.09
N VAL A 42 8.41 5.22 -11.09
CA VAL A 42 7.57 4.21 -11.74
C VAL A 42 7.08 3.23 -10.68
N VAL A 43 5.79 2.96 -10.67
CA VAL A 43 5.16 1.99 -9.77
C VAL A 43 4.76 0.76 -10.57
N TRP A 44 5.21 -0.43 -10.14
CA TRP A 44 4.77 -1.70 -10.73
C TRP A 44 3.83 -2.43 -9.79
N GLU A 45 2.64 -2.75 -10.30
CA GLU A 45 1.62 -3.52 -9.57
C GLU A 45 1.37 -4.84 -10.31
N ALA A 46 1.41 -5.94 -9.56
CA ALA A 46 1.20 -7.27 -10.12
C ALA A 46 -0.27 -7.54 -10.47
N LEU A 47 -1.20 -6.86 -9.79
CA LEU A 47 -2.64 -6.97 -10.01
C LEU A 47 -3.13 -6.03 -11.12
N ALA A 48 -4.38 -6.23 -11.53
CA ALA A 48 -5.04 -5.39 -12.55
C ALA A 48 -5.40 -3.98 -12.03
N SER A 49 -5.36 -3.76 -10.71
CA SER A 49 -5.71 -2.49 -10.08
C SER A 49 -4.82 -2.20 -8.88
N VAL A 50 -4.82 -0.94 -8.45
CA VAL A 50 -4.12 -0.47 -7.25
C VAL A 50 -4.94 -0.75 -5.98
N GLY A 51 -4.40 -0.37 -4.82
CA GLY A 51 -5.06 -0.46 -3.52
C GLY A 51 -4.46 -1.54 -2.62
N GLY A 52 -4.06 -2.68 -3.20
CA GLY A 52 -3.54 -3.80 -2.43
C GLY A 52 -4.54 -4.28 -1.37
N ARG A 53 -4.21 -4.12 -0.08
CA ARG A 53 -5.13 -4.46 1.03
C ARG A 53 -6.12 -3.34 1.39
N PHE A 54 -6.15 -2.24 0.65
CA PHE A 54 -7.22 -1.25 0.69
C PHE A 54 -8.22 -1.51 -0.44
N ARG A 55 -8.42 -2.78 -0.82
CA ARG A 55 -9.24 -3.14 -1.97
C ARG A 55 -10.71 -2.83 -1.68
N SER A 56 -11.34 -2.18 -2.64
CA SER A 56 -12.79 -2.03 -2.71
C SER A 56 -13.32 -2.87 -3.89
N GLU A 57 -14.51 -3.43 -3.72
CA GLU A 57 -15.23 -4.19 -4.72
C GLU A 57 -16.56 -3.51 -5.02
N MET A 58 -16.92 -3.48 -6.29
CA MET A 58 -18.14 -2.86 -6.77
C MET A 58 -19.06 -3.92 -7.37
N SER A 59 -20.32 -3.91 -6.96
CA SER A 59 -21.38 -4.73 -7.53
C SER A 59 -21.59 -4.36 -8.99
N SER A 60 -21.61 -5.37 -9.86
CA SER A 60 -21.90 -5.20 -11.29
C SER A 60 -23.38 -4.93 -11.58
N LYS A 61 -24.27 -5.09 -10.59
CA LYS A 61 -25.72 -4.93 -10.76
C LYS A 61 -26.18 -3.49 -10.53
N ASP A 62 -25.71 -2.89 -9.45
CA ASP A 62 -26.25 -1.63 -8.90
C ASP A 62 -25.17 -0.63 -8.45
N GLY A 63 -23.88 -0.97 -8.62
CA GLY A 63 -22.78 -0.11 -8.22
C GLY A 63 -22.57 -0.04 -6.70
N GLY A 64 -23.22 -0.91 -5.91
CA GLY A 64 -22.95 -1.03 -4.48
C GLY A 64 -21.46 -1.29 -4.23
N LEU A 65 -20.90 -0.67 -3.18
CA LEU A 65 -19.47 -0.68 -2.89
C LEU A 65 -19.18 -1.31 -1.53
N THR A 66 -18.09 -2.06 -1.44
CA THR A 66 -17.66 -2.72 -0.19
C THR A 66 -16.15 -2.85 -0.14
N ASP A 67 -15.56 -2.69 1.05
CA ASP A 67 -14.13 -2.91 1.25
C ASP A 67 -13.86 -4.35 1.73
N THR A 68 -13.07 -5.09 0.96
CA THR A 68 -12.69 -6.49 1.29
C THR A 68 -11.37 -6.60 2.06
N GLY A 69 -10.69 -5.46 2.26
CA GLY A 69 -9.46 -5.35 3.03
C GLY A 69 -9.63 -4.49 4.28
N ALA A 70 -8.88 -3.39 4.37
CA ALA A 70 -9.09 -2.38 5.39
C ALA A 70 -10.47 -1.73 5.21
N GLN A 71 -11.23 -1.57 6.30
CA GLN A 71 -12.62 -1.09 6.28
C GLN A 71 -12.77 0.34 6.83
N TYR A 72 -11.86 0.74 7.71
CA TYR A 72 -11.80 2.09 8.28
C TYR A 72 -10.38 2.36 8.81
N LEU A 73 -10.09 3.63 9.06
CA LEU A 73 -8.84 4.09 9.67
C LEU A 73 -9.12 4.52 11.11
N THR A 74 -8.44 3.92 12.08
CA THR A 74 -8.44 4.44 13.44
C THR A 74 -7.23 5.32 13.65
N ARG A 75 -7.48 6.58 14.04
CA ARG A 75 -6.43 7.51 14.47
C ARG A 75 -6.01 7.13 15.88
N VAL A 76 -4.78 6.69 16.07
CA VAL A 76 -4.22 6.40 17.40
C VAL A 76 -3.35 7.56 17.87
N ALA A 77 -3.36 7.85 19.17
CA ALA A 77 -2.47 8.87 19.73
C ALA A 77 -1.00 8.48 19.51
N ALA A 78 -0.13 9.45 19.24
CA ALA A 78 1.29 9.24 18.89
C ALA A 78 2.04 8.35 19.89
N CYS A 79 1.67 8.39 21.18
CA CYS A 79 2.27 7.56 22.24
C CYS A 79 1.96 6.06 22.11
N ALA A 80 0.88 5.66 21.42
CA ALA A 80 0.47 4.26 21.26
C ALA A 80 1.25 3.53 20.15
N VAL A 81 1.89 4.26 19.24
CA VAL A 81 2.62 3.69 18.08
C VAL A 81 4.09 3.39 18.41
N GLY A 82 4.51 3.58 19.67
CA GLY A 82 5.90 3.35 20.09
C GLY A 82 6.90 4.37 19.56
N GLU A 83 6.43 5.44 18.92
CA GLU A 83 7.28 6.55 18.50
C GLU A 83 7.58 7.43 19.72
N GLN A 84 8.87 7.57 20.05
CA GLN A 84 9.36 8.56 21.02
C GLN A 84 9.27 9.96 20.40
N GLY A 85 8.05 10.45 20.20
CA GLY A 85 7.73 11.84 19.89
C GLY A 85 6.97 12.44 21.06
N SER A 86 7.30 13.68 21.41
CA SER A 86 6.66 14.45 22.48
C SER A 86 5.14 14.36 22.38
N ALA A 87 4.47 14.04 23.50
CA ALA A 87 3.01 14.09 23.59
C ALA A 87 2.52 15.50 23.24
N GLY A 88 1.94 15.68 22.05
CA GLY A 88 1.36 16.97 21.67
C GLY A 88 1.06 17.14 20.18
N ASP A 89 1.94 16.68 19.29
CA ASP A 89 1.78 16.94 17.85
C ASP A 89 1.40 15.64 17.13
N ASP A 90 0.18 15.59 16.60
CA ASP A 90 -0.17 14.55 15.65
C ASP A 90 0.58 14.81 14.33
N MET A 91 1.70 14.09 14.17
CA MET A 91 2.58 14.17 12.99
C MET A 91 1.86 13.87 11.66
N HIS A 92 0.62 13.37 11.70
CA HIS A 92 -0.16 13.05 10.51
C HIS A 92 -1.45 13.87 10.40
N GLU A 93 -1.69 14.86 11.23
CA GLU A 93 -2.95 15.63 11.18
C GLU A 93 -3.21 16.26 9.80
N ASP A 94 -2.15 16.74 9.14
CA ASP A 94 -2.24 17.38 7.83
C ASP A 94 -2.79 16.44 6.75
N ILE A 95 -2.43 15.15 6.76
CA ILE A 95 -2.95 14.21 5.74
C ILE A 95 -4.42 13.89 5.98
N TYR A 96 -4.85 13.81 7.24
CA TYR A 96 -6.26 13.62 7.57
C TYR A 96 -7.07 14.85 7.12
N LYS A 97 -6.61 16.06 7.43
CA LYS A 97 -7.25 17.30 6.98
C LYS A 97 -7.32 17.39 5.47
N GLU A 98 -6.23 17.09 4.77
CA GLU A 98 -6.18 17.06 3.31
C GLU A 98 -7.24 16.11 2.74
N LEU A 99 -7.26 14.85 3.21
CA LEU A 99 -8.19 13.83 2.73
C LEU A 99 -9.65 14.15 3.05
N GLN A 100 -9.92 14.83 4.17
CA GLN A 100 -11.25 15.35 4.49
C GLN A 100 -11.66 16.51 3.59
N GLN A 101 -10.73 17.42 3.29
CA GLN A 101 -10.99 18.59 2.43
C GLN A 101 -11.33 18.18 0.99
N VAL A 102 -10.69 17.14 0.47
CA VAL A 102 -11.02 16.58 -0.85
C VAL A 102 -12.23 15.63 -0.82
N GLY A 103 -12.87 15.45 0.35
CA GLY A 103 -14.08 14.65 0.51
C GLY A 103 -13.88 13.14 0.57
N LEU A 104 -12.63 12.65 0.52
CA LEU A 104 -12.36 11.22 0.56
C LEU A 104 -12.52 10.63 1.95
N LEU A 105 -12.13 11.37 2.99
CA LEU A 105 -12.16 10.85 4.36
C LEU A 105 -13.26 11.54 5.17
N ARG A 106 -14.04 10.73 5.90
CA ARG A 106 -15.11 11.20 6.78
C ARG A 106 -14.99 10.53 8.14
N LYS A 107 -15.31 11.24 9.21
CA LYS A 107 -15.41 10.63 10.54
C LYS A 107 -16.54 9.60 10.56
N MET A 108 -16.25 8.41 11.05
CA MET A 108 -17.21 7.32 11.12
C MET A 108 -18.31 7.64 12.13
N SER A 109 -19.55 7.30 11.76
CA SER A 109 -20.75 7.45 12.58
C SER A 109 -21.44 6.09 12.69
N GLY A 110 -21.89 5.73 13.89
CA GLY A 110 -22.57 4.45 14.14
C GLY A 110 -21.88 3.65 15.24
N ASN A 111 -22.54 2.57 15.67
CA ASN A 111 -22.04 1.69 16.71
C ASN A 111 -21.24 0.54 16.11
N ILE A 112 -19.97 0.39 16.51
CA ILE A 112 -19.18 -0.81 16.26
C ILE A 112 -19.23 -1.67 17.52
N GLN A 113 -19.82 -2.85 17.44
CA GLN A 113 -19.94 -3.76 18.57
C GLN A 113 -18.68 -4.62 18.75
N GLY A 114 -18.31 -4.88 19.99
CA GLY A 114 -17.22 -5.80 20.32
C GLY A 114 -15.81 -5.25 20.09
N THR A 115 -15.65 -3.93 19.96
CA THR A 115 -14.33 -3.27 19.86
C THR A 115 -13.44 -3.66 21.03
N ARG A 116 -12.18 -4.00 20.75
CA ARG A 116 -11.18 -4.37 21.75
C ARG A 116 -10.42 -3.12 22.19
N ALA A 117 -9.89 -3.14 23.41
CA ALA A 117 -8.99 -2.08 23.88
C ALA A 117 -7.74 -1.89 22.99
N ALA A 118 -7.34 -2.94 22.26
CA ALA A 118 -6.23 -2.90 21.30
C ALA A 118 -6.56 -2.14 20.00
N ASP A 119 -7.83 -1.84 19.73
CA ASP A 119 -8.26 -1.12 18.52
C ASP A 119 -8.07 0.41 18.67
N GLY A 120 -7.61 0.86 19.84
CA GLY A 120 -7.40 2.27 20.17
C GLY A 120 -8.66 2.97 20.71
N ASP A 121 -8.47 4.08 21.40
CA ASP A 121 -9.54 4.97 21.89
C ASP A 121 -9.80 6.17 20.98
N GLY A 122 -9.05 6.27 19.87
CA GLY A 122 -9.13 7.42 18.99
C GLY A 122 -10.19 7.31 17.91
N GLU A 123 -10.34 8.40 17.17
CA GLU A 123 -11.41 8.57 16.20
C GLU A 123 -11.24 7.65 14.99
N SER A 124 -12.34 7.01 14.57
CA SER A 124 -12.38 6.19 13.36
C SER A 124 -12.90 7.00 12.17
N TYR A 125 -12.36 6.71 10.99
CA TYR A 125 -12.66 7.38 9.74
C TYR A 125 -12.94 6.36 8.63
N ILE A 126 -13.87 6.66 7.74
CA ILE A 126 -14.21 5.85 6.57
C ILE A 126 -13.95 6.63 5.29
N CYS A 127 -13.80 5.91 4.18
CA CYS A 127 -13.74 6.47 2.84
C CYS A 127 -15.05 6.18 2.09
N GLU A 128 -15.84 7.20 1.77
CA GLU A 128 -17.15 7.01 1.14
C GLU A 128 -17.06 6.39 -0.26
N GLU A 129 -15.98 6.70 -0.98
CA GLU A 129 -15.66 6.14 -2.30
C GLU A 129 -14.89 4.82 -2.21
N GLY A 130 -14.85 4.21 -1.01
CA GLY A 130 -14.11 2.98 -0.72
C GLY A 130 -12.63 3.24 -0.44
N MET A 131 -12.03 2.38 0.38
CA MET A 131 -10.66 2.56 0.86
C MET A 131 -9.62 2.57 -0.28
N GLN A 132 -9.94 1.99 -1.44
CA GLN A 132 -9.07 2.01 -2.62
C GLN A 132 -8.87 3.44 -3.16
N ALA A 133 -9.90 4.29 -3.08
CA ALA A 133 -9.87 5.66 -3.57
C ALA A 133 -8.77 6.50 -2.90
N LEU A 134 -8.44 6.22 -1.63
CA LEU A 134 -7.32 6.87 -0.94
C LEU A 134 -5.98 6.61 -1.65
N VAL A 135 -5.77 5.36 -2.08
CA VAL A 135 -4.54 4.95 -2.76
C VAL A 135 -4.48 5.55 -4.16
N GLU A 136 -5.60 5.51 -4.88
CA GLU A 136 -5.74 6.11 -6.21
C GLU A 136 -5.48 7.62 -6.20
N TYR A 137 -6.09 8.33 -5.26
CA TYR A 137 -5.88 9.76 -5.06
C TYR A 137 -4.40 10.08 -4.81
N MET A 138 -3.77 9.36 -3.88
CA MET A 138 -2.37 9.63 -3.52
C MET A 138 -1.39 9.36 -4.68
N LEU A 139 -1.62 8.30 -5.46
CA LEU A 139 -0.80 8.01 -6.65
C LEU A 139 -1.03 9.03 -7.76
N THR A 140 -2.29 9.45 -7.95
CA THR A 140 -2.67 10.46 -8.95
C THR A 140 -2.10 11.84 -8.59
N GLU A 141 -2.20 12.26 -7.32
CA GLU A 141 -1.61 13.51 -6.83
C GLU A 141 -0.08 13.51 -6.98
N ALA A 142 0.56 12.38 -6.71
CA ALA A 142 2.00 12.23 -6.96
C ALA A 142 2.37 12.35 -8.46
N GLY A 143 1.40 12.15 -9.37
CA GLY A 143 1.59 12.24 -10.82
C GLY A 143 2.46 11.14 -11.42
N VAL A 144 2.64 10.03 -10.71
CA VAL A 144 3.59 8.96 -11.07
C VAL A 144 2.99 7.96 -12.05
N GLN A 145 3.83 7.32 -12.85
CA GLN A 145 3.38 6.25 -13.74
C GLN A 145 3.11 4.97 -12.94
N VAL A 146 1.90 4.42 -13.06
CA VAL A 146 1.53 3.13 -12.47
C VAL A 146 1.31 2.09 -13.57
N CYS A 147 2.09 1.01 -13.53
CA CYS A 147 2.01 -0.10 -14.47
C CYS A 147 1.38 -1.32 -13.76
N CYS A 148 0.08 -1.51 -13.95
CA CYS A 148 -0.64 -2.72 -13.51
C CYS A 148 -0.25 -3.94 -14.34
N LEU A 149 -0.60 -5.14 -13.85
CA LEU A 149 -0.27 -6.44 -14.45
C LEU A 149 1.24 -6.64 -14.69
N ARG A 150 2.08 -5.94 -13.91
CA ARG A 150 3.53 -5.99 -14.00
C ARG A 150 4.13 -6.52 -12.71
N ARG A 151 4.25 -7.84 -12.63
CA ARG A 151 4.90 -8.51 -11.51
C ARG A 151 6.42 -8.45 -11.65
N LEU A 152 7.09 -7.92 -10.64
CA LEU A 152 8.53 -8.07 -10.51
C LEU A 152 8.88 -9.55 -10.25
N LEU A 153 9.70 -10.13 -11.13
CA LEU A 153 10.12 -11.53 -11.06
C LEU A 153 11.56 -11.68 -10.56
N GLN A 154 12.43 -10.73 -10.90
CA GLN A 154 13.85 -10.77 -10.55
C GLN A 154 14.42 -9.37 -10.39
N LEU A 155 15.38 -9.23 -9.47
CA LEU A 155 16.25 -8.08 -9.35
C LEU A 155 17.70 -8.51 -9.52
N LYS A 156 18.42 -7.83 -10.39
CA LYS A 156 19.86 -8.01 -10.57
C LYS A 156 20.56 -6.68 -10.49
N LEU A 157 21.69 -6.63 -9.79
CA LEU A 157 22.56 -5.47 -9.85
C LEU A 157 23.44 -5.59 -11.09
N VAL A 158 23.36 -4.63 -12.00
CA VAL A 158 24.13 -4.62 -13.25
C VAL A 158 25.08 -3.44 -13.27
N GLU A 159 26.33 -3.69 -13.65
CA GLU A 159 27.26 -2.61 -13.98
C GLU A 159 26.89 -2.01 -15.33
N ASP A 160 26.91 -0.69 -15.39
CA ASP A 160 26.69 0.01 -16.64
C ASP A 160 28.00 -0.04 -17.47
N GLU A 161 27.92 -0.60 -18.68
CA GLU A 161 29.08 -0.73 -19.58
C GLU A 161 29.69 0.62 -19.98
N VAL A 162 28.92 1.71 -19.87
CA VAL A 162 29.28 3.07 -20.28
C VAL A 162 29.74 3.90 -19.08
N SER A 163 29.14 3.68 -17.91
CA SER A 163 29.39 4.44 -16.67
C SER A 163 30.25 3.64 -15.69
N VAL A 164 31.54 3.52 -15.99
CA VAL A 164 32.49 2.75 -15.16
C VAL A 164 32.41 3.20 -13.69
N GLY A 165 32.05 2.26 -12.80
CA GLY A 165 31.91 2.50 -11.36
C GLY A 165 30.48 2.73 -10.86
N PHE A 166 29.47 2.76 -11.75
CA PHE A 166 28.07 2.90 -11.38
C PHE A 166 27.28 1.61 -11.65
N ARG A 167 26.38 1.27 -10.72
CA ARG A 167 25.52 0.10 -10.79
C ARG A 167 24.06 0.52 -10.76
N THR A 168 23.25 -0.14 -11.55
CA THR A 168 21.78 0.02 -11.56
C THR A 168 21.11 -1.30 -11.27
N TRP A 169 19.86 -1.23 -10.81
CA TRP A 169 19.01 -2.39 -10.66
C TRP A 169 18.32 -2.70 -11.97
N GLU A 170 18.57 -3.88 -12.53
CA GLU A 170 17.77 -4.46 -13.59
C GLU A 170 16.62 -5.24 -12.96
N ALA A 171 15.40 -4.76 -13.21
CA ALA A 171 14.16 -5.33 -12.74
C ALA A 171 13.46 -6.05 -13.89
N SER A 172 13.28 -7.37 -13.76
CA SER A 172 12.67 -8.19 -14.80
C SER A 172 11.19 -8.46 -14.51
N PHE A 173 10.38 -8.42 -15.56
CA PHE A 173 8.97 -8.79 -15.60
C PHE A 173 8.71 -9.60 -16.87
N ASP A 174 7.46 -10.03 -17.10
CA ASP A 174 7.06 -10.93 -18.20
C ASP A 174 7.78 -10.71 -19.55
N GLY A 175 8.84 -11.48 -19.80
CA GLY A 175 9.66 -11.42 -21.03
C GLY A 175 10.52 -10.18 -21.23
N ALA A 176 10.58 -9.23 -20.28
CA ALA A 176 11.27 -7.95 -20.42
C ALA A 176 11.98 -7.50 -19.13
N SER A 177 12.84 -6.48 -19.25
CA SER A 177 13.48 -5.84 -18.10
C SER A 177 13.60 -4.34 -18.29
N GLU A 178 13.64 -3.61 -17.19
CA GLU A 178 13.92 -2.17 -17.13
C GLU A 178 14.98 -1.89 -16.07
N ARG A 179 15.72 -0.78 -16.21
CA ARG A 179 16.77 -0.37 -15.27
C ARG A 179 16.33 0.78 -14.39
N PHE A 180 16.84 0.80 -13.16
CA PHE A 180 16.51 1.81 -12.16
C PHE A 180 17.73 2.10 -11.28
N GLY A 181 17.92 3.36 -10.88
CA GLY A 181 18.93 3.74 -9.89
C GLY A 181 18.60 3.23 -8.49
N ALA A 182 17.31 3.12 -8.16
CA ALA A 182 16.84 2.63 -6.86
C ALA A 182 15.54 1.82 -6.97
N VAL A 183 15.32 0.92 -6.01
CA VAL A 183 14.12 0.09 -5.91
C VAL A 183 13.56 0.15 -4.47
N VAL A 184 12.27 0.43 -4.34
CA VAL A 184 11.51 0.42 -3.09
C VAL A 184 10.53 -0.74 -3.12
N LEU A 185 10.72 -1.74 -2.25
CA LEU A 185 9.86 -2.91 -2.16
C LEU A 185 8.80 -2.69 -1.08
N THR A 186 7.52 -2.73 -1.45
CA THR A 186 6.39 -2.52 -0.52
C THR A 186 5.48 -3.74 -0.36
N GLN A 187 5.79 -4.81 -1.07
CA GLN A 187 5.06 -6.08 -1.02
C GLN A 187 5.23 -6.76 0.36
N PRO A 188 4.32 -7.67 0.77
CA PRO A 188 4.54 -8.48 1.96
C PRO A 188 5.86 -9.25 1.88
N VAL A 189 6.57 -9.35 3.00
CA VAL A 189 7.90 -9.98 3.09
C VAL A 189 7.99 -11.36 2.39
N PRO A 190 7.02 -12.29 2.55
CA PRO A 190 7.09 -13.59 1.87
C PRO A 190 7.13 -13.47 0.34
N GLN A 191 6.53 -12.43 -0.24
CA GLN A 191 6.54 -12.18 -1.68
C GLN A 191 7.86 -11.53 -2.14
N MET A 192 8.53 -10.79 -1.25
CA MET A 192 9.83 -10.16 -1.54
C MET A 192 11.00 -11.14 -1.44
N LEU A 193 10.97 -12.08 -0.50
CA LEU A 193 12.09 -12.99 -0.22
C LEU A 193 12.61 -13.77 -1.45
N PRO A 194 11.77 -14.25 -2.39
CA PRO A 194 12.23 -14.90 -3.61
C PRO A 194 13.15 -14.02 -4.47
N LEU A 195 12.98 -12.70 -4.46
CA LEU A 195 13.84 -11.74 -5.18
C LEU A 195 15.28 -11.72 -4.64
N PHE A 196 15.47 -12.20 -3.40
CA PHE A 196 16.76 -12.28 -2.71
C PHE A 196 17.25 -13.74 -2.58
N SER A 197 16.83 -14.62 -3.50
CA SER A 197 17.22 -16.03 -3.47
C SER A 197 18.61 -16.29 -4.05
N THR A 198 19.07 -15.45 -4.98
CA THR A 198 20.34 -15.61 -5.70
C THR A 198 20.99 -14.26 -6.04
N GLY A 199 22.25 -14.29 -6.47
CA GLY A 199 22.99 -13.13 -6.96
C GLY A 199 23.28 -12.05 -5.91
N GLU A 200 23.64 -10.87 -6.40
CA GLU A 200 24.06 -9.70 -5.60
C GLU A 200 22.96 -9.20 -4.67
N ALA A 201 21.69 -9.35 -5.06
CA ALA A 201 20.55 -9.04 -4.19
C ALA A 201 20.58 -9.93 -2.93
N SER A 202 20.82 -11.23 -3.10
CA SER A 202 20.94 -12.17 -1.97
C SER A 202 22.07 -11.77 -1.02
N GLU A 203 23.24 -11.46 -1.58
CA GLU A 203 24.42 -11.02 -0.82
C GLU A 203 24.16 -9.73 -0.05
N LEU A 204 23.46 -8.77 -0.66
CA LEU A 204 23.07 -7.51 0.00
C LEU A 204 22.19 -7.79 1.23
N LEU A 205 21.21 -8.69 1.10
CA LEU A 205 20.34 -9.06 2.22
C LEU A 205 21.08 -9.84 3.32
N ASP A 206 22.08 -10.65 2.96
CA ASP A 206 22.90 -11.37 3.92
C ASP A 206 23.81 -10.41 4.69
N ARG A 207 24.48 -9.50 3.98
CA ARG A 207 25.32 -8.46 4.59
C ARG A 207 24.54 -7.50 5.48
N SER A 208 23.25 -7.27 5.21
CA SER A 208 22.41 -6.41 6.04
C SER A 208 22.04 -7.05 7.39
N GLY A 209 22.19 -8.38 7.52
CA GLY A 209 21.79 -9.13 8.71
C GLY A 209 20.26 -9.25 8.90
N PHE A 210 19.46 -8.79 7.94
CA PHE A 210 17.99 -8.79 8.06
C PHE A 210 17.33 -10.08 7.59
N ARG A 211 18.02 -10.98 6.87
CA ARG A 211 17.41 -12.21 6.33
C ARG A 211 16.64 -13.02 7.39
N GLY A 212 17.26 -13.26 8.55
CA GLY A 212 16.62 -13.99 9.65
C GLY A 212 15.39 -13.26 10.20
N LYS A 213 15.48 -11.93 10.37
CA LYS A 213 14.38 -11.09 10.85
C LYS A 213 13.20 -11.11 9.88
N LEU A 214 13.46 -11.02 8.57
CA LEU A 214 12.43 -11.09 7.53
C LEU A 214 11.74 -12.46 7.49
N ARG A 215 12.51 -13.56 7.63
CA ARG A 215 11.94 -14.92 7.68
C ARG A 215 11.06 -15.18 8.90
N ASN A 216 11.30 -14.47 10.00
CA ASN A 216 10.53 -14.61 11.23
C ASN A 216 9.23 -13.79 11.24
N VAL A 217 8.97 -12.98 10.21
CA VAL A 217 7.70 -12.24 10.11
C VAL A 217 6.56 -13.21 9.84
N GLN A 218 5.58 -13.24 10.74
CA GLN A 218 4.39 -14.09 10.64
C GLN A 218 3.20 -13.29 10.12
N PHE A 219 2.37 -13.97 9.34
CA PHE A 219 1.14 -13.42 8.80
C PHE A 219 -0.02 -14.37 9.11
N SER A 220 -1.21 -13.82 9.32
CA SER A 220 -2.44 -14.59 9.29
C SER A 220 -3.04 -14.59 7.90
N SER A 221 -3.71 -15.68 7.55
CA SER A 221 -4.59 -15.76 6.39
C SER A 221 -6.00 -15.39 6.81
N ARG A 222 -6.69 -14.58 6.00
CA ARG A 222 -8.10 -14.21 6.20
C ARG A 222 -8.84 -14.33 4.88
N TYR A 223 -10.10 -14.72 4.95
CA TYR A 223 -11.04 -14.68 3.83
C TYR A 223 -12.00 -13.53 4.07
N ALA A 224 -12.33 -12.81 3.01
CA ALA A 224 -13.37 -11.78 3.01
C ALA A 224 -14.52 -12.26 2.12
N MET A 225 -15.74 -11.99 2.56
CA MET A 225 -16.95 -12.27 1.79
C MET A 225 -17.81 -11.01 1.82
N SER A 226 -18.16 -10.53 0.63
CA SER A 226 -19.07 -9.42 0.48
C SER A 226 -20.38 -9.88 -0.14
N LEU A 227 -21.48 -9.42 0.44
CA LEU A 227 -22.84 -9.70 -0.02
C LEU A 227 -23.50 -8.38 -0.38
N PHE A 228 -24.02 -8.29 -1.60
CA PHE A 228 -24.76 -7.13 -2.08
C PHE A 228 -26.26 -7.46 -2.06
N PHE A 229 -27.07 -6.52 -1.56
CA PHE A 229 -28.51 -6.65 -1.39
C PHE A 229 -29.22 -5.55 -2.16
N ASP A 230 -30.45 -5.82 -2.60
CA ASP A 230 -31.25 -4.83 -3.31
C ASP A 230 -31.68 -3.70 -2.35
N GLU A 231 -31.85 -2.48 -2.87
CA GLU A 231 -32.24 -1.31 -2.06
C GLU A 231 -33.54 -1.54 -1.25
N GLY A 232 -34.45 -2.37 -1.79
CA GLY A 232 -35.69 -2.77 -1.11
C GLY A 232 -35.49 -3.54 0.20
N ASP A 233 -34.34 -4.18 0.40
CA ASP A 233 -34.02 -4.93 1.63
C ASP A 233 -33.45 -4.04 2.74
N LYS A 234 -33.11 -2.77 2.45
CA LYS A 234 -32.40 -1.88 3.38
C LYS A 234 -33.11 -1.75 4.73
N ALA A 235 -34.42 -1.45 4.74
CA ALA A 235 -35.15 -1.25 5.99
C ALA A 235 -35.15 -2.51 6.88
N ARG A 236 -35.22 -3.69 6.25
CA ARG A 236 -35.15 -4.97 6.96
C ARG A 236 -33.75 -5.24 7.49
N LEU A 237 -32.71 -4.93 6.72
CA LEU A 237 -31.32 -5.06 7.16
C LEU A 237 -31.01 -4.11 8.32
N ASP A 238 -31.48 -2.87 8.27
CA ASP A 238 -31.30 -1.88 9.35
C ASP A 238 -31.97 -2.35 10.66
N GLU A 239 -33.12 -3.05 10.58
CA GLU A 239 -33.77 -3.65 11.76
C GLU A 239 -33.00 -4.86 12.30
N LEU A 240 -32.50 -5.72 11.42
CA LEU A 240 -31.75 -6.93 11.80
C LEU A 240 -30.32 -6.63 12.29
N LEU A 241 -29.73 -5.53 11.83
CA LEU A 241 -28.34 -5.14 12.08
C LEU A 241 -28.30 -3.75 12.73
N PRO A 242 -28.53 -3.64 14.05
CA PRO A 242 -28.53 -2.35 14.76
C PRO A 242 -27.11 -1.77 14.98
N PHE A 243 -26.14 -2.19 14.17
CA PHE A 243 -24.74 -1.82 14.23
C PHE A 243 -24.17 -1.66 12.82
N VAL A 244 -23.13 -0.84 12.70
CA VAL A 244 -22.42 -0.63 11.42
C VAL A 244 -21.20 -1.55 11.29
N GLY A 245 -20.80 -2.20 12.38
CA GLY A 245 -19.79 -3.24 12.41
C GLY A 245 -19.90 -4.05 13.71
N LYS A 246 -19.51 -5.33 13.66
CA LYS A 246 -19.48 -6.20 14.84
C LYS A 246 -18.26 -7.10 14.77
N TYR A 247 -17.46 -7.10 15.84
CA TYR A 247 -16.45 -8.11 16.08
C TYR A 247 -17.11 -9.33 16.72
N VAL A 248 -17.03 -10.46 16.04
CA VAL A 248 -17.47 -11.76 16.57
C VAL A 248 -16.27 -12.39 17.30
N GLY A 249 -16.47 -12.75 18.56
CA GLY A 249 -15.46 -13.42 19.38
C GLY A 249 -15.54 -14.94 19.27
N LYS A 250 -14.51 -15.65 19.74
CA LYS A 250 -14.48 -17.13 19.73
C LYS A 250 -15.67 -17.77 20.44
N ASP A 251 -16.19 -17.11 21.48
CA ASP A 251 -17.33 -17.63 22.24
C ASP A 251 -18.67 -17.58 21.46
N GLU A 252 -18.70 -16.85 20.34
CA GLU A 252 -19.84 -16.78 19.41
C GLU A 252 -19.61 -17.62 18.12
N GLU A 253 -18.43 -18.23 17.93
CA GLU A 253 -18.09 -19.03 16.73
C GLU A 253 -18.70 -20.46 16.76
N ASP A 254 -19.08 -20.96 17.94
CA ASP A 254 -19.56 -22.35 18.16
C ASP A 254 -21.11 -22.47 18.28
N GLY A 255 -21.87 -21.46 17.84
CA GLY A 255 -23.34 -21.39 17.91
C GLY A 255 -24.09 -21.95 16.71
#